data_AF-A0A087GQK4-F1
#
_entry.id   AF-A0A087GQK4-F1
#
_cell.length_a   1.000
_cell.length_b   1.000
_cell.length_c   1.000
_cell.angle_alpha   90.00
_cell.angle_beta   90.00
_cell.angle_gamma   90.00
#
_symmetry.space_group_name_H-M   'P 1'
#
loop_
_entity.id
_entity.type
_entity.pdbx_description
1 polymer ?
#
loop_
_entity_poly.entity_id
_entity_poly.type
_entity_poly.pdbx_seq_one_letter_code
_entity_poly.pdbx_strand_id
1 'polypeptide(L)'
;MEEVAREIVVIDNDLKKKIKDTVNKILKRSSLYQITEAKARDEASSELDLDLSQEPYKVIVREAVESFVEKAIKTIESEMGKMHTQIVDDIEGGSSEKTTTLTGLKKKKKKKKNTTTNKEEETPSGA
;
A
#
# COMPACT_ATOMS: atom_id res chain seq x y z
N MET A 1 22.37 -40.31 -6.34
CA MET A 1 21.14 -39.55 -6.09
C MET A 1 21.07 -39.35 -4.60
N GLU A 2 21.42 -38.16 -4.13
CA GLU A 2 21.35 -37.82 -2.71
C GLU A 2 20.04 -37.04 -2.54
N GLU A 3 18.98 -37.75 -2.15
CA GLU A 3 17.74 -37.11 -1.74
C GLU A 3 18.00 -36.40 -0.41
N VAL A 4 18.35 -35.12 -0.49
CA VAL A 4 18.38 -34.22 0.67
C VAL A 4 16.95 -34.13 1.17
N ALA A 5 16.64 -34.91 2.20
CA ALA A 5 15.40 -34.84 2.94
C ALA A 5 15.17 -33.39 3.36
N ARG A 6 14.19 -32.74 2.74
CA ARG A 6 13.73 -31.41 3.16
C ARG A 6 13.08 -31.60 4.51
N GLU A 7 13.86 -31.44 5.57
CA GLU A 7 13.34 -31.31 6.92
C GLU A 7 12.29 -30.19 6.88
N ILE A 8 11.03 -30.57 7.06
CA ILE A 8 9.91 -29.63 7.11
C ILE A 8 10.05 -28.91 8.44
N VAL A 9 10.92 -27.89 8.49
CA VAL A 9 11.06 -27.01 9.63
C VAL A 9 9.75 -26.24 9.73
N VAL A 10 8.91 -26.62 10.68
CA VAL A 10 7.67 -25.90 11.01
C VAL A 10 8.09 -24.58 11.64
N ILE A 11 8.01 -23.50 10.88
CA ILE A 11 8.29 -22.15 11.36
C ILE A 11 7.03 -21.63 12.04
N ASP A 12 7.16 -21.20 13.29
CA ASP A 12 6.07 -20.56 14.01
C ASP A 12 5.55 -19.33 13.26
N ASN A 13 4.23 -19.18 13.21
CA ASN A 13 3.59 -18.03 12.56
C ASN A 13 4.02 -16.70 13.19
N ASP A 14 4.26 -16.69 14.51
CA ASP A 14 4.75 -15.51 15.22
C ASP A 14 6.18 -15.15 14.82
N LEU A 15 7.05 -16.16 14.68
CA LEU A 15 8.42 -15.94 14.20
C LEU A 15 8.42 -15.45 12.75
N LYS A 16 7.62 -16.08 11.88
CA LYS A 16 7.45 -15.63 10.49
C LYS A 16 7.02 -14.17 10.43
N LYS A 17 6.04 -13.78 11.25
CA LYS A 17 5.56 -12.39 11.33
C LYS A 17 6.67 -11.45 11.81
N LYS A 18 7.41 -11.83 12.86
CA LYS A 18 8.52 -11.03 13.41
C LYS A 18 9.60 -10.77 12.36
N ILE A 19 9.99 -11.80 11.61
CA ILE A 19 10.95 -11.66 10.49
C ILE A 19 10.44 -10.67 9.45
N LYS A 20 9.18 -10.84 8.99
CA LYS A 20 8.59 -9.92 8.00
C LYS A 20 8.52 -8.48 8.49
N ASP A 21 8.14 -8.27 9.75
CA ASP A 21 8.02 -6.93 10.32
C ASP A 21 9.40 -6.25 10.45
N THR A 22 10.42 -6.97 10.88
CA THR A 22 11.80 -6.47 10.96
C THR A 22 12.34 -6.12 9.58
N VAL A 23 12.21 -7.01 8.59
CA VAL A 23 12.65 -6.74 7.20
C VAL A 23 11.94 -5.50 6.64
N ASN A 24 10.62 -5.37 6.85
CA ASN A 24 9.88 -4.19 6.41
C ASN A 24 10.36 -2.90 7.09
N LYS A 25 10.76 -2.93 8.37
CA LYS A 25 11.33 -1.76 9.05
C LYS A 25 12.66 -1.35 8.42
N ILE A 26 13.52 -2.31 8.15
CA ILE A 26 14.82 -2.11 7.49
C ILE A 26 14.64 -1.49 6.09
N LEU A 27 13.72 -2.04 5.29
CA LEU A 27 13.44 -1.53 3.95
C LEU A 27 12.87 -0.10 3.96
N LYS A 28 12.07 0.25 4.98
CA LYS A 28 11.51 1.61 5.13
C LYS A 28 12.55 2.65 5.53
N ARG A 29 13.52 2.29 6.37
CA ARG A 29 14.60 3.22 6.79
C ARG A 29 15.70 3.35 5.73
N SER A 30 15.79 2.37 4.83
CA SER A 30 16.85 2.28 3.82
C SER A 30 16.38 2.83 2.48
N SER A 31 17.33 3.25 1.65
CA SER A 31 17.06 3.56 0.25
C SER A 31 16.90 2.27 -0.56
N LEU A 32 15.78 2.13 -1.28
CA LEU A 32 15.53 1.00 -2.19
C LEU A 32 16.58 0.84 -3.30
N TYR A 33 17.35 1.89 -3.60
CA TYR A 33 18.45 1.82 -4.58
C TYR A 33 19.73 1.18 -4.01
N GLN A 34 19.87 1.14 -2.68
CA GLN A 34 21.10 0.72 -2.02
C GLN A 34 20.95 -0.60 -1.25
N ILE A 35 19.73 -0.89 -0.80
CA ILE A 35 19.40 -2.11 -0.06
C ILE A 35 19.09 -3.25 -1.04
N THR A 36 19.63 -4.42 -0.75
CA THR A 36 19.33 -5.67 -1.47
C THR A 36 18.73 -6.67 -0.49
N GLU A 37 18.10 -7.74 -1.00
CA GLU A 37 17.60 -8.81 -0.14
C GLU A 37 18.68 -9.37 0.79
N ALA A 38 19.90 -9.57 0.29
CA ALA A 38 21.02 -10.04 1.11
C ALA A 38 21.36 -9.09 2.26
N LYS A 39 21.47 -7.78 1.99
CA LYS A 39 21.74 -6.79 3.04
C LYS A 39 20.59 -6.71 4.06
N ALA A 40 19.35 -6.71 3.57
CA ALA A 40 18.17 -6.70 4.45
C ALA A 40 18.12 -7.96 5.34
N ARG A 41 18.54 -9.11 4.82
CA ARG A 41 18.66 -10.37 5.57
C ARG A 41 19.74 -10.29 6.63
N ASP A 42 20.93 -9.80 6.30
CA ASP A 42 22.06 -9.70 7.24
C ASP A 42 21.74 -8.73 8.39
N GLU A 43 21.10 -7.60 8.06
CA GLU A 43 20.67 -6.59 9.03
C GLU A 43 19.51 -7.10 9.89
N ALA A 44 18.53 -7.80 9.31
CA ALA A 44 17.44 -8.43 10.06
C ALA A 44 17.94 -9.57 10.96
N SER A 45 18.97 -10.31 10.51
CA SER A 45 19.59 -11.36 11.32
C SER A 45 20.24 -10.77 12.56
N SER A 46 20.91 -9.62 12.41
CA SER A 46 21.52 -8.87 13.50
C SER A 46 20.47 -8.28 14.46
N GLU A 47 19.33 -7.79 13.96
CA GLU A 47 18.26 -7.26 14.82
C GLU A 47 17.46 -8.33 15.57
N LEU A 48 17.42 -9.56 15.05
CA LEU A 48 16.66 -10.67 15.63
C LEU A 48 17.52 -11.64 16.44
N ASP A 49 18.85 -11.47 16.45
CA ASP A 49 19.82 -12.45 16.93
C ASP A 49 19.51 -13.87 16.39
N LEU A 50 19.19 -13.94 15.09
CA LEU A 50 18.80 -15.18 14.41
C LEU A 50 19.43 -15.23 13.01
N ASP A 51 20.09 -16.34 12.67
CA ASP A 51 20.63 -16.52 11.31
C ASP A 51 19.52 -16.75 10.29
N LEU A 52 19.24 -15.74 9.47
CA LEU A 52 18.24 -15.82 8.40
C LEU A 52 18.81 -16.32 7.07
N SER A 53 20.12 -16.63 7.00
CA SER A 53 20.78 -17.11 5.77
C SER A 53 20.33 -18.52 5.36
N GLN A 54 19.88 -19.30 6.34
CA GLN A 54 19.41 -20.67 6.14
C GLN A 54 18.00 -20.70 5.54
N GLU A 55 17.74 -21.74 4.73
CA GLU A 55 16.38 -22.16 4.46
C GLU A 55 15.79 -22.76 5.74
N PRO A 56 14.56 -22.44 6.15
CA PRO A 56 13.47 -21.80 5.40
C PRO A 56 13.33 -20.27 5.58
N TYR A 57 14.13 -19.64 6.44
CA TYR A 57 14.00 -18.21 6.77
C TYR A 57 14.28 -17.29 5.59
N LYS A 58 15.23 -17.68 4.73
CA LYS A 58 15.54 -16.99 3.47
C LYS A 58 14.31 -16.79 2.57
N VAL A 59 13.39 -17.75 2.54
CA VAL A 59 12.15 -17.67 1.76
C VAL A 59 11.23 -16.60 2.35
N ILE A 60 11.13 -16.52 3.68
CA ILE A 60 10.31 -15.52 4.37
C ILE A 60 10.84 -14.10 4.10
N VAL A 61 12.17 -13.93 4.16
CA VAL A 61 12.80 -12.63 3.88
C VAL A 61 12.53 -12.20 2.44
N ARG A 62 12.68 -13.12 1.48
CA ARG A 62 12.37 -12.85 0.07
C ARG A 62 10.91 -12.44 -0.12
N GLU A 63 9.97 -13.18 0.46
CA GLU A 63 8.53 -12.87 0.41
C GLU A 63 8.25 -11.47 0.99
N ALA A 64 8.93 -11.10 2.07
CA ALA A 64 8.80 -9.78 2.67
C ALA A 64 9.27 -8.66 1.73
N VAL A 65 10.46 -8.82 1.13
CA VAL A 65 11.05 -7.85 0.20
C VAL A 65 10.20 -7.69 -1.06
N GLU A 66 9.78 -8.80 -1.68
CA GLU A 66 8.90 -8.78 -2.87
C GLU A 66 7.59 -8.04 -2.57
N SER A 67 6.94 -8.39 -1.46
CA SER A 67 5.69 -7.74 -1.06
C SER A 67 5.85 -6.24 -0.78
N PHE A 68 7.03 -5.81 -0.36
CA PHE A 68 7.35 -4.39 -0.13
C PHE A 68 7.48 -3.64 -1.46
N VAL A 69 8.22 -4.22 -2.42
CA VAL A 69 8.44 -3.63 -3.74
C VAL A 69 7.12 -3.53 -4.52
N GLU A 70 6.30 -4.58 -4.52
CA GLU A 70 4.97 -4.57 -5.15
C GLU A 70 4.08 -3.45 -4.60
N LYS A 71 4.05 -3.27 -3.28
CA LYS A 71 3.30 -2.18 -2.63
C LYS A 71 3.83 -0.81 -3.02
N ALA A 72 5.15 -0.66 -3.12
CA ALA A 72 5.76 0.60 -3.53
C ALA A 72 5.36 0.96 -4.97
N ILE A 73 5.44 0.00 -5.90
CA ILE A 73 5.03 0.18 -7.31
C ILE A 73 3.56 0.60 -7.38
N LYS A 74 2.67 -0.16 -6.71
CA LYS A 74 1.23 0.13 -6.73
C LYS A 74 0.89 1.52 -6.16
N THR A 75 1.62 1.95 -5.15
CA THR A 75 1.46 3.29 -4.56
C THR A 75 1.84 4.36 -5.58
N ILE A 76 2.99 4.21 -6.23
CA ILE A 76 3.49 5.14 -7.25
C ILE A 76 2.52 5.21 -8.44
N GLU A 77 2.05 4.07 -8.97
CA GLU A 77 1.08 4.04 -10.07
C GLU A 77 -0.22 4.76 -9.71
N SER A 78 -0.72 4.56 -8.49
CA SER A 78 -1.93 5.24 -8.01
C SER A 78 -1.74 6.74 -7.83
N GLU A 79 -0.58 7.19 -7.35
CA GLU A 79 -0.28 8.62 -7.16
C GLU A 79 -0.04 9.33 -8.49
N MET A 80 0.70 8.71 -9.43
CA MET A 80 0.91 9.26 -10.78
C MET A 80 -0.41 9.38 -11.56
N GLY A 81 -1.31 8.41 -11.43
CA GLY A 81 -2.65 8.48 -12.02
C GLY A 81 -3.46 9.68 -11.50
N LYS A 82 -3.32 10.04 -10.22
CA LYS A 82 -4.00 11.19 -9.60
C LYS A 82 -3.41 12.54 -10.05
N MET A 83 -2.08 12.62 -10.16
CA MET A 83 -1.39 13.83 -10.61
C MET A 83 -1.74 14.15 -12.07
N HIS A 84 -1.81 13.14 -12.94
CA HIS A 84 -2.21 13.34 -14.32
C HIS A 84 -3.63 13.91 -14.41
N THR A 85 -4.59 13.42 -13.63
CA THR A 85 -5.98 13.92 -13.66
C THR A 85 -6.10 15.39 -13.24
N GLN A 86 -5.37 15.83 -12.22
CA GLN A 86 -5.41 17.23 -11.76
C GLN A 86 -4.86 18.20 -12.81
N ILE A 87 -3.82 17.81 -13.56
CA ILE A 87 -3.24 18.65 -14.61
C ILE A 87 -4.23 18.88 -15.76
N VAL A 88 -5.09 17.91 -16.10
CA VAL A 88 -6.09 18.10 -17.16
C VAL A 88 -7.19 19.07 -16.72
N ASP A 89 -7.62 18.99 -15.45
CA ASP A 89 -8.70 19.82 -14.91
C ASP A 89 -8.30 21.31 -14.83
N ASP A 90 -7.03 21.63 -14.52
CA ASP A 90 -6.55 23.03 -14.41
C ASP A 90 -6.31 23.72 -15.79
N ILE A 91 -6.18 22.95 -16.87
CA ILE A 91 -6.05 23.51 -18.24
C ILE A 91 -7.44 23.82 -18.84
N GLU A 92 -8.49 23.13 -18.37
CA GLU A 92 -9.86 23.27 -18.91
C GLU A 92 -10.70 24.34 -18.18
N GLY A 93 -10.03 25.39 -17.68
CA GLY A 93 -10.64 26.62 -17.18
C GLY A 93 -11.05 27.62 -18.27
N GLY A 94 -11.14 27.21 -19.54
CA GLY A 94 -11.40 28.09 -20.69
C GLY A 94 -12.28 27.47 -21.77
N SER A 95 -13.60 27.63 -21.61
CA SER A 95 -14.60 27.78 -22.69
C SER A 95 -14.70 26.71 -23.82
N SER A 96 -15.81 25.95 -23.74
CA SER A 96 -16.71 25.56 -24.85
C SER A 96 -16.39 24.33 -25.71
N GLU A 97 -17.38 23.41 -25.68
CA GLU A 97 -17.85 22.54 -26.76
C GLU A 97 -17.10 21.24 -27.15
N LYS A 98 -17.68 20.14 -26.64
CA LYS A 98 -18.03 18.88 -27.35
C LYS A 98 -17.00 18.30 -28.34
N THR A 99 -16.42 17.14 -28.02
CA THR A 99 -16.44 15.93 -28.87
C THR A 99 -15.95 14.71 -28.06
N THR A 100 -16.81 13.77 -27.63
CA THR A 100 -17.30 12.56 -28.33
C THR A 100 -16.36 11.33 -28.24
N THR A 101 -16.56 10.52 -27.17
CA THR A 101 -16.59 9.03 -27.13
C THR A 101 -15.26 8.24 -27.23
N LEU A 102 -14.99 7.06 -26.64
CA LEU A 102 -15.74 5.91 -26.07
C LEU A 102 -14.84 5.20 -25.03
N THR A 103 -15.26 4.86 -23.80
CA THR A 103 -15.71 3.53 -23.33
C THR A 103 -15.38 3.52 -21.81
N GLY A 104 -16.15 3.07 -20.83
CA GLY A 104 -17.50 2.54 -20.70
C GLY A 104 -17.79 2.34 -19.20
N LEU A 105 -19.08 2.13 -18.87
CA LEU A 105 -19.63 1.61 -17.61
C LEU A 105 -19.86 2.58 -16.43
N LYS A 106 -20.92 3.38 -16.60
CA LYS A 106 -22.11 3.45 -15.73
C LYS A 106 -21.94 2.92 -14.29
N LYS A 107 -22.08 3.80 -13.29
CA LYS A 107 -23.02 3.58 -12.17
C LYS A 107 -23.80 4.86 -11.84
N LYS A 108 -25.12 4.74 -12.03
CA LYS A 108 -26.17 5.66 -11.62
C LYS A 108 -26.37 5.61 -10.09
N LYS A 109 -27.00 6.71 -9.60
CA LYS A 109 -27.81 6.86 -8.37
C LYS A 109 -26.98 7.06 -7.08
N LYS A 110 -27.27 8.04 -6.20
CA LYS A 110 -28.43 8.93 -6.01
C LYS A 110 -27.98 10.03 -5.01
N LYS A 111 -27.91 11.31 -5.39
CA LYS A 111 -28.88 12.38 -5.12
C LYS A 111 -29.41 12.47 -3.66
N LYS A 112 -28.91 13.46 -2.90
CA LYS A 112 -29.67 14.56 -2.25
C LYS A 112 -28.65 15.47 -1.53
N LYS A 113 -28.23 16.58 -2.13
CA LYS A 113 -28.83 17.93 -2.21
C LYS A 113 -28.96 18.62 -0.83
N ASN A 114 -28.06 19.59 -0.70
CA ASN A 114 -27.81 20.66 0.25
C ASN A 114 -29.02 21.45 0.80
N THR A 115 -28.63 22.37 1.70
CA THR A 115 -29.06 23.76 1.92
C THR A 115 -29.97 23.87 3.15
N THR A 116 -29.43 24.21 4.33
CA THR A 116 -29.00 25.54 4.82
C THR A 116 -30.12 26.58 4.74
N THR A 117 -30.70 26.91 5.88
CA THR A 117 -31.11 28.29 6.24
C THR A 117 -31.39 28.37 7.74
N ASN A 118 -30.64 29.25 8.41
CA ASN A 118 -30.86 29.74 9.77
C ASN A 118 -32.05 30.72 9.84
N LYS A 119 -32.48 30.95 11.09
CA LYS A 119 -33.23 32.09 11.69
C LYS A 119 -34.55 31.61 12.30
N GLU A 120 -34.65 31.52 13.62
CA GLU A 120 -34.68 32.56 14.68
C GLU A 120 -36.13 32.70 15.15
N GLU A 121 -36.30 32.59 16.48
CA GLU A 121 -37.44 33.05 17.30
C GLU A 121 -38.80 32.35 17.06
N GLU A 122 -39.63 31.98 18.03
CA GLU A 122 -39.91 32.52 19.35
C GLU A 122 -40.27 31.40 20.37
N THR A 123 -40.28 31.78 21.64
CA THR A 123 -40.40 30.99 22.89
C THR A 123 -41.86 30.60 23.26
N PRO A 124 -42.21 30.23 24.52
CA PRO A 124 -42.49 28.85 24.94
C PRO A 124 -43.89 28.66 25.58
N SER A 125 -44.42 27.43 25.65
CA SER A 125 -45.57 27.07 26.53
C SER A 125 -45.86 25.57 26.35
N GLY A 126 -46.00 24.72 27.37
CA GLY A 126 -46.13 24.98 28.79
C GLY A 126 -46.20 23.66 29.57
N ALA A 127 -46.15 23.83 30.90
CA ALA A 127 -46.62 22.99 32.00
C ALA A 127 -46.58 21.45 31.86
#